data_AF-A0A2V9GC99-F1
#
_entry.id   AF-A0A2V9GC99-F1
#
_cell.length_a   1.000
_cell.length_b   1.000
_cell.length_c   1.000
_cell.angle_alpha   90.00
_cell.angle_beta   90.00
_cell.angle_gamma   90.00
#
_symmetry.space_group_name_H-M   'P 1'
#
loop_
_entity.id
_entity.type
_entity.pdbx_description
1 polymer ?
#
loop_
_entity_poly.entity_id
_entity_poly.type
_entity_poly.pdbx_seq_one_letter_code
_entity_poly.pdbx_strand_id
1 'polypeptide(L)'
;MTSTLESFTMGHTIVLSRGLVDVLPDEASLAAILAHELGHVVLGHRMGAQFAFFNRLRFDEKETLRHFGFTFTPDEEQAATQEGIELLRKSPYKDQPGNSQFFLQALQDRAKEIPNLVSPHLGNSVATTWTIASADSSAEPIAAKPAGNVIAALPLGGRIKVEPWNNQLRMLKSKAVGAVAEDEKMPFEVTPFFLYLTRQGVNSLTETPSAVSVKSDSDTNIPDRKP
;
A
#
# COMPACT_ATOMS: atom_id res chain seq x y z
N MET A 1 -1.19 7.95 -11.59
CA MET A 1 -1.38 8.48 -10.22
C MET A 1 -0.77 7.49 -9.23
N THR A 2 0.56 7.48 -9.09
CA THR A 2 1.25 6.68 -8.06
C THR A 2 1.62 7.63 -6.92
N SER A 3 0.93 7.50 -5.79
CA SER A 3 1.30 8.23 -4.57
C SER A 3 2.39 7.42 -3.86
N THR A 4 3.30 8.11 -3.19
CA THR A 4 4.29 7.55 -2.25
C THR A 4 3.62 6.72 -1.15
N LEU A 5 4.37 5.84 -0.51
CA LEU A 5 4.00 5.04 0.66
C LEU A 5 4.68 5.66 1.88
N GLU A 6 4.05 6.69 2.45
CA GLU A 6 4.60 7.45 3.56
C GLU A 6 3.53 7.67 4.64
N SER A 7 3.98 7.63 5.88
CA SER A 7 3.24 8.03 7.07
C SER A 7 4.14 8.92 7.91
N PHE A 8 3.56 9.94 8.53
CA PHE A 8 4.29 10.80 9.44
C PHE A 8 3.36 11.57 10.37
N THR A 9 3.93 12.13 11.42
CA THR A 9 3.23 12.98 12.38
C THR A 9 3.66 14.43 12.30
N MET A 10 2.68 15.34 12.41
CA MET A 10 2.86 16.78 12.52
C MET A 10 2.16 17.27 13.78
N GLY A 11 2.91 17.39 14.87
CA GLY A 11 2.33 17.70 16.18
C GLY A 11 1.43 16.56 16.66
N HIS A 12 0.12 16.79 16.65
CA HIS A 12 -0.89 15.77 17.02
C HIS A 12 -1.70 15.27 15.82
N THR A 13 -1.27 15.61 14.60
CA THR A 13 -1.94 15.19 13.37
C THR A 13 -1.11 14.10 12.70
N ILE A 14 -1.71 12.95 12.45
CA ILE A 14 -1.11 11.88 11.66
C ILE A 14 -1.52 12.05 10.21
N VAL A 15 -0.55 12.03 9.31
CA VAL A 15 -0.77 12.10 7.86
C VAL A 15 -0.42 10.74 7.27
N LEU A 16 -1.34 10.21 6.48
CA LEU A 16 -1.14 8.98 5.72
C LEU A 16 -1.25 9.28 4.23
N SER A 17 -0.34 8.71 3.45
CA SER A 17 -0.42 8.82 2.01
C SER A 17 -1.59 7.99 1.45
N ARG A 18 -2.17 8.48 0.36
CA ARG A 18 -3.21 7.73 -0.37
C ARG A 18 -2.68 6.37 -0.84
N GLY A 19 -1.44 6.36 -1.34
CA GLY A 19 -0.80 5.15 -1.85
C GLY A 19 -0.76 4.07 -0.77
N LEU A 20 -0.40 4.44 0.46
CA LEU A 20 -0.33 3.54 1.59
C LEU A 20 -1.69 2.92 1.92
N VAL A 21 -2.73 3.75 2.04
CA VAL A 21 -4.08 3.27 2.38
C VAL A 21 -4.65 2.33 1.30
N ASP A 22 -4.22 2.49 0.05
CA ASP A 22 -4.68 1.67 -1.08
C ASP A 22 -4.07 0.26 -1.10
N VAL A 23 -2.80 0.12 -0.68
CA VAL A 23 -2.03 -1.14 -0.77
C VAL A 23 -2.10 -2.02 0.47
N LEU A 24 -2.60 -1.50 1.59
CA LEU A 24 -2.63 -2.25 2.85
C LEU A 24 -3.55 -3.48 2.77
N PRO A 25 -3.10 -4.65 3.23
CA PRO A 25 -3.85 -5.90 3.09
C PRO A 25 -5.10 -5.93 3.97
N ASP A 26 -5.03 -5.35 5.18
CA ASP A 26 -6.10 -5.39 6.17
C ASP A 26 -6.09 -4.19 7.13
N GLU A 27 -7.13 -4.10 7.95
CA GLU A 27 -7.30 -3.06 8.96
C GLU A 27 -6.28 -3.18 10.08
N ALA A 28 -5.86 -4.40 10.44
CA ALA A 28 -4.83 -4.62 11.46
C ALA A 28 -3.48 -4.04 11.03
N SER A 29 -3.09 -4.17 9.76
CA SER A 29 -1.87 -3.55 9.23
C SER A 29 -1.94 -2.03 9.27
N LEU A 30 -3.10 -1.44 8.95
CA LEU A 30 -3.32 0.00 9.10
C LEU A 30 -3.21 0.42 10.57
N ALA A 31 -3.82 -0.32 11.48
CA ALA A 31 -3.76 -0.04 12.91
C ALA A 31 -2.33 -0.08 13.44
N ALA A 32 -1.50 -1.00 12.95
CA ALA A 32 -0.11 -1.11 13.35
C ALA A 32 0.73 0.11 12.89
N ILE A 33 0.52 0.60 11.67
CA ILE A 33 1.13 1.86 11.20
C ILE A 33 0.65 3.04 12.03
N LEU A 34 -0.64 3.15 12.29
CA LEU A 34 -1.19 4.21 13.13
C LEU A 34 -0.65 4.14 14.57
N ALA A 35 -0.48 2.96 15.14
CA ALA A 35 0.04 2.78 16.49
C ALA A 35 1.49 3.26 16.59
N HIS A 36 2.32 2.97 15.58
CA HIS A 36 3.68 3.48 15.49
C HIS A 36 3.71 5.02 15.42
N GLU A 37 2.89 5.64 14.54
CA GLU A 37 2.78 7.10 14.45
C GLU A 37 2.26 7.73 15.75
N LEU A 38 1.32 7.06 16.43
CA LEU A 38 0.85 7.47 17.76
C LEU A 38 1.97 7.40 18.80
N GLY A 39 2.89 6.45 18.69
CA GLY A 39 4.10 6.38 19.53
C GLY A 39 4.91 7.68 19.46
N HIS A 40 5.12 8.22 18.25
CA HIS A 40 5.78 9.53 18.09
C HIS A 40 5.02 10.66 18.79
N VAL A 41 3.68 10.67 18.70
CA VAL A 41 2.85 11.69 19.35
C VAL A 41 2.92 11.57 20.88
N VAL A 42 2.81 10.36 21.42
CA VAL A 42 2.82 10.09 22.87
C VAL A 42 4.17 10.45 23.49
N LEU A 43 5.26 10.07 22.82
CA LEU A 43 6.62 10.39 23.27
C LEU A 43 6.99 11.86 23.02
N GLY A 44 6.15 12.61 22.30
CA GLY A 44 6.36 14.01 22.00
C GLY A 44 7.51 14.23 21.01
N HIS A 45 7.83 13.24 20.18
CA HIS A 45 8.79 13.39 19.09
C HIS A 45 8.27 14.45 18.12
N ARG A 46 9.10 15.44 17.81
CA ARG A 46 8.73 16.54 16.92
C ARG A 46 9.64 16.54 15.72
N MET A 47 9.04 16.38 14.55
CA MET A 47 9.69 16.69 13.29
C MET A 47 10.19 18.13 13.34
N GLY A 48 11.46 18.35 13.03
CA GLY A 48 12.15 19.62 13.21
C GLY A 48 11.35 20.80 12.67
N ALA A 49 10.70 21.56 13.57
CA ALA A 49 9.87 22.72 13.23
C ALA A 49 10.69 23.90 12.65
N GLN A 50 12.02 23.74 12.56
CA GLN A 50 12.95 24.71 11.99
C GLN A 50 12.61 25.13 10.55
N PHE A 51 11.86 24.30 9.81
CA PHE A 51 11.37 24.60 8.46
C PHE A 51 9.84 24.80 8.38
N ALA A 52 9.11 24.61 9.48
CA ALA A 52 7.65 24.77 9.53
C ALA A 52 7.18 26.23 9.54
N PHE A 53 8.11 27.18 9.72
CA PHE A 53 7.82 28.61 9.66
C PHE A 53 8.23 29.19 8.31
N PHE A 54 7.26 29.30 7.41
CA PHE A 54 7.37 29.87 6.06
C PHE A 54 8.03 31.26 6.02
N ASN A 55 7.97 32.02 7.11
CA ASN A 55 8.51 33.37 7.22
C ASN A 55 10.06 33.43 7.23
N ARG A 56 10.75 32.28 7.15
CA ARG A 56 12.22 32.20 7.21
C ARG A 56 12.87 31.73 5.89
N LEU A 57 12.09 31.26 4.93
CA LEU A 57 12.61 30.75 3.65
C LEU A 57 12.54 31.86 2.59
N ARG A 58 13.70 32.26 2.05
CA ARG A 58 13.83 33.30 0.99
C ARG A 58 13.87 32.72 -0.43
N PHE A 59 13.39 31.48 -0.63
CA PHE A 59 13.57 30.73 -1.88
C PHE A 59 12.27 30.09 -2.36
N ASP A 60 12.23 29.74 -3.64
CA ASP A 60 11.06 29.12 -4.29
C ASP A 60 10.69 27.79 -3.60
N GLU A 61 9.44 27.71 -3.18
CA GLU A 61 8.98 26.85 -2.09
C GLU A 61 8.83 25.39 -2.51
N LYS A 62 8.44 25.14 -3.76
CA LYS A 62 8.03 23.80 -4.20
C LYS A 62 9.19 22.83 -4.44
N GLU A 63 10.29 23.33 -4.98
CA GLU A 63 11.51 22.53 -5.22
C GLU A 63 12.26 22.30 -3.90
N THR A 64 12.31 23.31 -3.03
CA THR A 64 13.05 23.24 -1.77
C THR A 64 12.39 22.31 -0.75
N LEU A 65 11.06 22.31 -0.66
CA LEU A 65 10.32 21.44 0.26
C LEU A 65 10.55 19.94 0.00
N ARG A 66 10.80 19.54 -1.25
CA ARG A 66 11.11 18.14 -1.62
C ARG A 66 12.44 17.64 -1.08
N HIS A 67 13.34 18.54 -0.70
CA HIS A 67 14.66 18.22 -0.18
C HIS A 67 14.71 18.27 1.35
N PHE A 68 13.64 18.71 2.02
CA PHE A 68 13.56 18.58 3.46
C PHE A 68 13.17 17.15 3.81
N GLY A 69 14.16 16.38 4.26
CA GLY A 69 13.91 15.13 4.96
C GLY A 69 13.32 15.45 6.33
N PHE A 70 12.03 15.28 6.50
CA PHE A 70 11.44 15.28 7.82
C PHE A 70 11.53 13.85 8.34
N THR A 71 12.69 13.52 8.92
CA THR A 71 12.99 12.19 9.45
C THR A 71 13.27 12.24 10.94
N PHE A 72 12.72 11.27 11.67
CA PHE A 72 13.09 11.03 13.07
C PHE A 72 14.48 10.40 13.16
N THR A 73 15.12 10.56 14.32
CA THR A 73 16.36 9.85 14.62
C THR A 73 16.09 8.35 14.82
N PRO A 74 17.08 7.46 14.58
CA PRO A 74 16.88 6.02 14.79
C PRO A 74 16.42 5.68 16.20
N ASP A 75 16.91 6.40 17.21
CA ASP A 75 16.53 6.20 18.61
C ASP A 75 15.06 6.57 18.86
N GLU A 76 14.59 7.68 18.29
CA GLU A 76 13.18 8.10 18.35
C GLU A 76 12.26 7.11 17.63
N GLU A 77 12.71 6.57 16.49
CA GLU A 77 11.99 5.58 15.70
C GLU A 77 11.79 4.27 16.48
N GLN A 78 12.85 3.83 17.16
CA GLN A 78 12.82 2.64 18.00
C GLN A 78 11.90 2.83 19.21
N ALA A 79 12.01 3.97 19.90
CA ALA A 79 11.15 4.28 21.03
C ALA A 79 9.67 4.36 20.61
N ALA A 80 9.37 5.00 19.47
CA ALA A 80 8.01 5.08 18.94
C ALA A 80 7.46 3.71 18.53
N THR A 81 8.30 2.84 17.97
CA THR A 81 7.94 1.45 17.67
C THR A 81 7.55 0.70 18.94
N GLN A 82 8.36 0.81 19.99
CA GLN A 82 8.12 0.11 21.24
C GLN A 82 6.80 0.56 21.89
N GLU A 83 6.58 1.88 21.96
CA GLU A 83 5.31 2.45 22.44
C GLU A 83 4.13 2.02 21.54
N GLY A 84 4.31 2.03 20.22
CA GLY A 84 3.30 1.59 19.27
C GLY A 84 2.87 0.13 19.47
N ILE A 85 3.82 -0.77 19.75
CA ILE A 85 3.53 -2.17 20.08
C ILE A 85 2.71 -2.25 21.38
N GLU A 86 3.04 -1.46 22.40
CA GLU A 86 2.27 -1.41 23.64
C GLU A 86 0.84 -0.89 23.44
N LEU A 87 0.68 0.14 22.63
CA LEU A 87 -0.63 0.68 22.23
C LEU A 87 -1.44 -0.39 21.47
N LEU A 88 -0.81 -1.11 20.55
CA LEU A 88 -1.46 -2.15 19.76
C LEU A 88 -1.93 -3.33 20.64
N ARG A 89 -1.14 -3.73 21.65
CA ARG A 89 -1.54 -4.75 22.64
C ARG A 89 -2.75 -4.34 23.48
N LYS A 90 -2.94 -3.04 23.71
CA LYS A 90 -4.12 -2.49 24.42
C LYS A 90 -5.32 -2.25 23.48
N SER A 91 -5.16 -2.46 22.18
CA SER A 91 -6.19 -2.22 21.17
C SER A 91 -6.98 -3.49 20.84
N PRO A 92 -8.10 -3.37 20.09
CA PRO A 92 -8.82 -4.52 19.54
C PRO A 92 -7.99 -5.42 18.62
N TYR A 93 -6.85 -4.94 18.10
CA TYR A 93 -5.98 -5.64 17.15
C TYR A 93 -4.86 -6.45 17.79
N LYS A 94 -4.86 -6.58 19.13
CA LYS A 94 -3.83 -7.31 19.89
C LYS A 94 -3.56 -8.74 19.41
N ASP A 95 -4.58 -9.41 18.86
CA ASP A 95 -4.53 -10.80 18.40
C ASP A 95 -4.36 -10.91 16.87
N GLN A 96 -4.18 -9.78 16.16
CA GLN A 96 -4.06 -9.71 14.69
C GLN A 96 -2.68 -9.18 14.19
N PRO A 97 -1.53 -9.63 14.71
CA PRO A 97 -0.23 -9.07 14.34
C PRO A 97 0.30 -9.54 12.95
N GLY A 98 -0.42 -10.41 12.24
CA GLY A 98 0.19 -11.28 11.22
C GLY A 98 0.51 -10.63 9.87
N ASN A 99 -0.35 -9.77 9.33
CA ASN A 99 -0.24 -9.35 7.92
C ASN A 99 0.67 -8.14 7.68
N SER A 100 0.91 -7.32 8.70
CA SER A 100 1.75 -6.13 8.61
C SER A 100 3.22 -6.48 8.33
N GLN A 101 3.71 -7.58 8.92
CA GLN A 101 5.07 -8.05 8.70
C GLN A 101 5.27 -8.55 7.26
N PHE A 102 4.31 -9.30 6.72
CA PHE A 102 4.35 -9.75 5.33
C PHE A 102 4.26 -8.58 4.34
N PHE A 103 3.48 -7.54 4.65
CA PHE A 103 3.43 -6.32 3.86
C PHE A 103 4.81 -5.65 3.74
N LEU A 104 5.52 -5.55 4.85
CA LEU A 104 6.84 -4.92 4.90
C LEU A 104 7.90 -5.74 4.19
N GLN A 105 7.85 -7.06 4.34
CA GLN A 105 8.73 -7.95 3.59
C GLN A 105 8.51 -7.79 2.08
N ALA A 106 7.26 -7.83 1.63
CA ALA A 106 6.93 -7.61 0.21
C ALA A 106 7.39 -6.21 -0.27
N LEU A 107 7.27 -5.18 0.58
CA LEU A 107 7.72 -3.83 0.27
C LEU A 107 9.25 -3.76 0.14
N GLN A 108 9.98 -4.43 1.02
CA GLN A 108 11.44 -4.50 1.01
C GLN A 108 11.97 -5.25 -0.22
N ASP A 109 11.33 -6.37 -0.57
CA ASP A 109 11.69 -7.19 -1.72
C ASP A 109 11.51 -6.40 -3.03
N ARG A 110 10.43 -5.64 -3.13
CA ARG A 110 10.09 -4.83 -4.32
C ARG A 110 10.72 -3.45 -4.32
N ALA A 111 11.33 -2.98 -3.22
CA ALA A 111 11.77 -1.59 -3.07
C ALA A 111 12.64 -1.06 -4.22
N LYS A 112 13.47 -1.93 -4.81
CA LYS A 112 14.32 -1.60 -5.97
C LYS A 112 13.54 -1.42 -7.28
N GLU A 113 12.43 -2.14 -7.44
CA GLU A 113 11.55 -2.07 -8.62
C GLU A 113 10.58 -0.88 -8.54
N ILE A 114 10.22 -0.45 -7.33
CA ILE A 114 9.24 0.62 -7.07
C ILE A 114 9.84 1.83 -6.32
N PRO A 115 10.92 2.46 -6.80
CA PRO A 115 11.58 3.56 -6.09
C PRO A 115 10.66 4.77 -5.88
N ASN A 116 9.76 5.03 -6.83
CA ASN A 116 8.82 6.15 -6.77
C ASN A 116 7.70 5.96 -5.72
N LEU A 117 7.49 4.73 -5.25
CA LEU A 117 6.54 4.45 -4.17
C LEU A 117 7.21 4.52 -2.81
N VAL A 118 8.46 4.05 -2.70
CA VAL A 118 9.18 3.97 -1.43
C VAL A 118 9.91 5.28 -1.08
N SER A 119 10.22 6.12 -2.06
CA SER A 119 10.85 7.42 -1.82
C SER A 119 9.81 8.40 -1.27
N PRO A 120 9.87 8.78 0.02
CA PRO A 120 8.92 9.71 0.59
C PRO A 120 9.18 11.12 0.05
N HIS A 121 8.15 11.96 0.03
CA HIS A 121 8.28 13.35 -0.41
C HIS A 121 8.48 14.31 0.77
N LEU A 122 7.95 13.96 1.93
CA LEU A 122 8.00 14.78 3.12
C LEU A 122 8.44 13.94 4.33
N GLY A 123 7.76 12.82 4.59
CA GLY A 123 7.93 12.08 5.83
C GLY A 123 8.92 10.92 5.76
N ASN A 124 8.74 9.98 6.67
CA ASN A 124 9.43 8.69 6.61
C ASN A 124 8.74 7.76 5.62
N SER A 125 9.53 6.92 4.95
CA SER A 125 8.97 5.79 4.23
C SER A 125 8.61 4.69 5.23
N VAL A 126 7.48 4.03 4.99
CA VAL A 126 7.02 2.92 5.83
C VAL A 126 8.05 1.79 5.86
N ALA A 127 8.81 1.60 4.77
CA ALA A 127 9.91 0.64 4.73
C ALA A 127 10.98 0.97 5.76
N THR A 128 11.54 2.19 5.73
CA THR A 128 12.67 2.59 6.60
C THR A 128 12.29 2.55 8.09
N THR A 129 11.12 3.10 8.42
CA THR A 129 10.55 3.15 9.78
C THR A 129 10.53 1.77 10.44
N TRP A 130 10.11 0.75 9.70
CA TRP A 130 9.96 -0.59 10.24
C TRP A 130 11.19 -1.48 10.04
N THR A 131 12.11 -1.12 9.13
CA THR A 131 13.40 -1.83 9.03
C THR A 131 14.23 -1.58 10.30
N ILE A 132 14.16 -0.37 10.87
CA ILE A 132 14.81 -0.01 12.14
C ILE A 132 14.20 -0.83 13.29
N ALA A 133 12.88 -0.97 13.34
CA ALA A 133 12.18 -1.83 14.29
C ALA A 133 12.60 -3.30 14.21
N SER A 134 12.85 -3.80 12.99
CA SER A 134 13.21 -5.20 12.72
C SER A 134 14.68 -5.53 13.01
N ALA A 135 15.56 -4.53 13.07
CA ALA A 135 16.97 -4.73 13.37
C ALA A 135 17.24 -4.98 14.88
N ASP A 136 16.39 -4.44 15.76
CA ASP A 136 16.50 -4.62 17.22
C ASP A 136 15.43 -5.53 17.82
N SER A 137 14.32 -5.75 17.11
CA SER A 137 13.38 -6.80 17.48
C SER A 137 13.98 -8.15 17.06
N SER A 138 14.20 -9.03 18.04
CA SER A 138 14.42 -10.48 17.87
C SER A 138 13.29 -11.23 17.11
N ALA A 139 12.50 -10.51 16.30
CA ALA A 139 11.61 -11.09 15.31
C ALA A 139 12.50 -11.76 14.26
N GLU A 140 12.55 -13.08 14.30
CA GLU A 140 13.11 -13.88 13.22
C GLU A 140 12.62 -13.32 11.88
N PRO A 141 13.51 -13.12 10.89
CA PRO A 141 13.04 -12.84 9.54
C PRO A 141 12.17 -14.03 9.17
N ILE A 142 10.85 -13.81 9.07
CA ILE A 142 9.95 -14.84 8.58
C ILE A 142 10.27 -15.01 7.10
N ALA A 143 11.29 -15.81 6.82
CA ALA A 143 11.58 -16.39 5.52
C ALA A 143 10.48 -17.40 5.12
N ALA A 144 9.44 -17.57 5.94
CA ALA A 144 8.28 -18.35 5.59
C ALA A 144 7.42 -17.55 4.62
N LYS A 145 7.37 -18.04 3.38
CA LYS A 145 6.39 -17.67 2.38
C LYS A 145 5.01 -17.54 3.05
N PRO A 146 4.27 -16.44 2.84
CA PRO A 146 2.92 -16.30 3.39
C PRO A 146 2.13 -17.57 3.05
N ALA A 147 1.46 -18.18 4.03
CA ALA A 147 0.57 -19.31 3.77
C ALA A 147 -0.34 -18.97 2.57
N GLY A 148 -0.70 -19.95 1.73
CA GLY A 148 -1.28 -19.70 0.39
C GLY A 148 -2.40 -18.66 0.32
N ASN A 149 -3.17 -18.49 1.40
CA ASN A 149 -4.29 -17.56 1.49
C ASN A 149 -3.96 -16.16 2.06
N VAL A 150 -2.72 -15.89 2.47
CA VAL A 150 -2.31 -14.58 3.01
C VAL A 150 -1.93 -13.66 1.85
N ILE A 151 -2.57 -12.49 1.81
CA ILE A 151 -2.29 -11.40 0.86
C ILE A 151 -1.32 -10.45 1.57
N ALA A 152 -0.10 -10.34 1.07
CA ALA A 152 0.92 -9.47 1.65
C ALA A 152 0.65 -7.98 1.37
N ALA A 153 0.28 -7.65 0.13
CA ALA A 153 -0.08 -6.30 -0.29
C ALA A 153 -1.11 -6.36 -1.43
N LEU A 154 -1.90 -5.30 -1.55
CA LEU A 154 -2.90 -5.15 -2.60
C LEU A 154 -2.32 -4.46 -3.85
N PRO A 155 -2.96 -4.66 -5.02
CA PRO A 155 -2.60 -3.94 -6.23
C PRO A 155 -2.93 -2.45 -6.11
N LEU A 156 -2.14 -1.63 -6.80
CA LEU A 156 -2.31 -0.19 -6.87
C LEU A 156 -3.57 0.18 -7.67
N GLY A 157 -4.27 1.18 -7.17
CA GLY A 157 -5.50 1.73 -7.75
C GLY A 157 -6.75 0.88 -7.47
N GLY A 158 -6.66 -0.11 -6.59
CA GLY A 158 -7.75 -1.07 -6.36
C GLY A 158 -8.87 -0.57 -5.44
N ARG A 159 -8.56 0.24 -4.42
CA ARG A 159 -9.50 0.64 -3.37
C ARG A 159 -9.83 2.12 -3.41
N ILE A 160 -8.90 2.98 -3.79
CA ILE A 160 -9.10 4.42 -3.75
C ILE A 160 -9.27 4.98 -5.16
N LYS A 161 -10.47 5.49 -5.44
CA LYS A 161 -10.77 6.21 -6.67
C LYS A 161 -10.65 7.72 -6.42
N VAL A 162 -9.90 8.40 -7.28
CA VAL A 162 -9.88 9.87 -7.33
C VAL A 162 -10.76 10.31 -8.48
N GLU A 163 -11.79 11.08 -8.17
CA GLU A 163 -12.65 11.70 -9.17
C GLU A 163 -11.90 12.90 -9.79
N PRO A 164 -11.55 12.87 -11.09
CA PRO A 164 -10.62 13.84 -11.65
C PRO A 164 -11.21 15.26 -11.78
N TRP A 165 -12.55 15.40 -11.75
CA TRP A 165 -13.22 16.67 -12.05
C TRP A 165 -13.47 17.52 -10.80
N ASN A 166 -13.63 16.88 -9.64
CA ASN A 166 -13.90 17.56 -8.37
C ASN A 166 -12.86 17.22 -7.29
N ASN A 167 -11.83 16.46 -7.65
CA ASN A 167 -10.74 16.04 -6.78
C ASN A 167 -11.21 15.32 -5.50
N GLN A 168 -12.38 14.66 -5.55
CA GLN A 168 -12.89 13.89 -4.42
C GLN A 168 -12.25 12.49 -4.39
N LEU A 169 -11.84 12.07 -3.19
CA LEU A 169 -11.41 10.69 -2.95
C LEU A 169 -12.61 9.85 -2.50
N ARG A 170 -12.77 8.68 -3.09
CA ARG A 170 -13.78 7.70 -2.72
C ARG A 170 -13.12 6.35 -2.50
N MET A 171 -13.46 5.71 -1.38
CA MET A 171 -13.08 4.32 -1.12
C MET A 171 -14.12 3.39 -1.73
N LEU A 172 -13.66 2.51 -2.61
CA LEU A 172 -14.45 1.42 -3.17
C LEU A 172 -14.60 0.34 -2.10
N LYS A 173 -15.84 0.09 -1.69
CA LYS A 173 -16.18 -1.02 -0.79
C LYS A 173 -16.28 -2.29 -1.60
N SER A 174 -15.15 -2.90 -1.96
CA SER A 174 -15.12 -4.25 -2.53
C SER A 174 -15.07 -5.29 -1.42
N LYS A 175 -15.67 -6.45 -1.66
CA LYS A 175 -15.51 -7.61 -0.77
C LYS A 175 -14.04 -8.03 -0.78
N ALA A 176 -13.51 -8.41 0.37
CA ALA A 176 -12.15 -8.96 0.47
C ALA A 176 -11.98 -10.06 -0.57
N VAL A 177 -10.91 -9.96 -1.36
CA VAL A 177 -10.58 -10.95 -2.39
C VAL A 177 -10.34 -12.29 -1.66
N GLY A 178 -10.95 -13.37 -2.15
CA GLY A 178 -10.81 -14.71 -1.58
C GLY A 178 -9.40 -15.27 -1.74
N ALA A 179 -9.22 -16.57 -1.51
CA ALA A 179 -7.95 -17.23 -1.81
C ALA A 179 -7.62 -17.06 -3.30
N VAL A 180 -6.57 -16.27 -3.57
CA VAL A 180 -6.05 -16.01 -4.90
C VAL A 180 -4.88 -16.95 -5.14
N ALA A 181 -4.73 -17.48 -6.36
CA ALA A 181 -3.52 -18.21 -6.74
C ALA A 181 -2.28 -17.32 -6.51
N GLU A 182 -1.12 -17.92 -6.19
CA GLU A 182 0.09 -17.14 -5.93
C GLU A 182 0.49 -16.26 -7.12
N ASP A 183 0.29 -16.74 -8.35
CA ASP A 183 0.60 -16.02 -9.59
C ASP A 183 -0.35 -14.84 -9.88
N GLU A 184 -1.52 -14.84 -9.25
CA GLU A 184 -2.51 -13.78 -9.37
C GLU A 184 -2.33 -12.70 -8.30
N LYS A 185 -1.45 -12.92 -7.30
CA LYS A 185 -1.08 -11.90 -6.32
C LYS A 185 -0.22 -10.84 -7.02
N MET A 186 -0.76 -9.62 -7.14
CA MET A 186 -0.11 -8.47 -7.76
C MET A 186 0.26 -7.40 -6.71
N PRO A 187 1.24 -7.65 -5.81
CA PRO A 187 1.60 -6.71 -4.76
C PRO A 187 2.27 -5.47 -5.35
N PHE A 188 1.75 -4.28 -5.04
CA PHE A 188 2.28 -2.99 -5.52
C PHE A 188 2.29 -2.83 -7.05
N GLU A 189 1.52 -3.63 -7.77
CA GLU A 189 1.42 -3.58 -9.22
C GLU A 189 0.09 -2.95 -9.65
N VAL A 190 0.09 -2.33 -10.82
CA VAL A 190 -1.14 -1.78 -11.41
C VAL A 190 -1.81 -2.89 -12.20
N THR A 191 -3.09 -3.15 -11.93
CA THR A 191 -3.86 -4.13 -12.72
C THR A 191 -3.91 -3.69 -14.18
N PRO A 192 -3.40 -4.49 -15.13
CA PRO A 192 -3.48 -4.15 -16.54
C PRO A 192 -4.95 -4.15 -16.98
N PHE A 193 -5.35 -3.11 -17.73
CA PHE A 193 -6.65 -3.09 -18.39
C PHE A 193 -6.46 -3.20 -19.90
N PHE A 194 -7.26 -4.04 -20.54
CA PHE A 194 -7.26 -4.21 -21.99
C PHE A 194 -8.57 -3.65 -22.54
N LEU A 195 -8.47 -2.69 -23.47
CA LEU A 195 -9.63 -2.19 -24.19
C LEU A 195 -9.97 -3.17 -25.30
N TYR A 196 -11.17 -3.73 -25.27
CA TYR A 196 -11.68 -4.56 -26.35
C TYR A 196 -12.08 -3.65 -27.52
N LEU A 197 -11.21 -3.53 -28.52
CA LEU A 197 -11.47 -2.73 -29.71
C LEU A 197 -12.26 -3.56 -30.72
N THR A 198 -13.53 -3.21 -30.92
CA THR A 198 -14.33 -3.75 -32.03
C THR A 198 -14.23 -2.84 -33.24
N ARG A 199 -14.12 -3.41 -34.44
CA ARG A 199 -14.20 -2.63 -35.68
C ARG A 199 -15.58 -1.97 -35.77
N GLN A 200 -15.60 -0.64 -35.84
CA GLN A 200 -16.83 0.08 -36.14
C GLN A 200 -17.21 -0.16 -37.61
N GLY A 201 -18.00 -1.21 -37.85
CA GLY A 201 -18.61 -1.51 -39.14
C GLY A 201 -20.03 -1.01 -39.19
N VAL A 202 -20.46 -0.54 -40.35
CA VAL A 202 -21.87 -0.25 -40.65
C VAL A 202 -22.64 -1.57 -40.61
N ASN A 203 -23.24 -1.90 -39.46
CA ASN A 203 -24.53 -2.56 -39.35
C ASN A 203 -25.01 -2.59 -37.89
N SER A 204 -26.11 -1.85 -37.70
CA SER A 204 -27.18 -1.97 -36.71
C SER A 204 -26.93 -2.74 -35.40
N LEU A 205 -26.97 -1.97 -34.30
CA LEU A 205 -27.83 -2.18 -33.12
C LEU A 205 -28.34 -3.62 -32.95
N THR A 206 -27.76 -4.38 -32.03
CA THR A 206 -28.41 -4.98 -30.84
C THR A 206 -27.45 -6.01 -30.25
N GLU A 207 -26.57 -5.60 -29.33
CA GLU A 207 -26.02 -6.55 -28.37
C GLU A 207 -25.62 -5.79 -27.11
N THR A 208 -26.43 -5.94 -26.07
CA THR A 208 -26.11 -5.52 -24.70
C THR A 208 -24.87 -6.29 -24.22
N PRO A 209 -23.84 -5.61 -23.69
CA PRO A 209 -22.62 -6.28 -23.28
C PRO A 209 -22.90 -7.10 -22.01
N SER A 210 -22.99 -8.42 -22.15
CA SER A 210 -22.88 -9.34 -21.02
C SER A 210 -21.40 -9.67 -20.81
N ALA A 211 -20.96 -9.64 -19.55
CA ALA A 211 -19.61 -10.00 -19.15
C ALA A 211 -19.26 -11.42 -19.64
N VAL A 212 -18.20 -11.53 -20.43
CA VAL A 212 -17.75 -12.80 -20.99
C VAL A 212 -16.99 -13.57 -19.90
N SER A 213 -17.62 -14.61 -19.36
CA SER A 213 -16.95 -15.67 -18.62
C SER A 213 -16.36 -16.65 -19.64
N VAL A 214 -15.05 -16.92 -19.56
CA VAL A 214 -14.38 -17.89 -20.42
C VAL A 214 -14.85 -19.29 -20.02
N LYS A 215 -15.73 -19.90 -20.84
CA LYS A 215 -15.97 -21.33 -20.80
C LYS A 215 -14.90 -22.03 -21.62
N SER A 216 -14.11 -22.88 -20.96
CA SER A 216 -13.22 -23.83 -21.61
C SER A 216 -14.04 -25.03 -22.10
N ASP A 217 -14.46 -25.02 -23.36
CA ASP A 217 -15.00 -26.22 -23.99
C ASP A 217 -13.82 -27.03 -24.54
N SER A 218 -13.54 -28.15 -23.88
CA SER A 218 -12.69 -29.23 -24.36
C SER A 218 -13.58 -30.25 -25.06
N ASP A 219 -13.48 -30.38 -26.39
CA ASP A 219 -13.91 -31.60 -27.07
C ASP A 219 -13.22 -31.72 -28.43
N THR A 220 -12.15 -32.51 -28.44
CA THR A 220 -11.49 -33.03 -29.64
C THR A 220 -12.26 -34.26 -30.10
N ASN A 221 -13.02 -34.18 -31.19
CA ASN A 221 -13.60 -35.36 -31.84
C ASN A 221 -12.93 -35.60 -33.20
N ILE A 222 -12.13 -36.65 -33.28
CA ILE A 222 -11.45 -37.14 -34.48
C ILE A 222 -12.47 -38.01 -35.25
N PRO A 223 -12.72 -37.80 -36.55
CA PRO A 223 -13.66 -38.62 -37.28
C PRO A 223 -13.05 -39.96 -37.70
N ASP A 224 -13.76 -41.03 -37.36
CA ASP A 224 -13.54 -42.41 -37.82
C ASP A 224 -13.60 -42.50 -39.34
N ARG A 225 -12.63 -43.19 -39.95
CA ARG A 225 -12.62 -43.54 -41.37
C ARG A 225 -12.75 -45.05 -41.53
N LYS A 226 -13.84 -45.49 -42.16
CA LYS A 226 -14.04 -46.83 -42.75
C LYS A 226 -14.66 -46.67 -44.14
N PRO A 227 -14.67 -47.68 -45.03
CA PRO A 227 -14.90 -49.12 -44.80
C PRO A 227 -13.66 -50.02 -44.72
#